data_AF-A0AAP6SJK5-F1
#
_entry.id   AF-A0AAP6SJK5-F1
#
_cell.length_a   1.000
_cell.length_b   1.000
_cell.length_c   1.000
_cell.angle_alpha   90.00
_cell.angle_beta   90.00
_cell.angle_gamma   90.00
#
_symmetry.space_group_name_H-M   'P 1'
#
loop_
_entity.id
_entity.type
_entity.pdbx_description
1 polymer ?
#
loop_
_entity_poly.entity_id
_entity_poly.type
_entity_poly.pdbx_seq_one_letter_code
_entity_poly.pdbx_strand_id
1 'polypeptide(L)'
;MLRKDSTSVQNLAFAAGAEATLERLFPKMEESSTLVLTCRRGDYSASRIARAVEDADAHLLNLNVTADSERSDSRIVAELRISHRDPEAAARSLERYGFEIIGLEGSAYADDDSLMRSRYDELMRYLQI
;
A
#
# COMPACT_ATOMS: atom_id res chain seq x y z
N MET A 1 -23.27 -1.87 -40.31
CA MET A 1 -23.86 -2.84 -39.38
C MET A 1 -22.76 -3.29 -38.43
N LEU A 2 -22.50 -2.56 -37.33
CA LEU A 2 -21.51 -2.94 -36.32
C LEU A 2 -22.23 -3.48 -35.09
N ARG A 3 -21.84 -4.69 -34.68
CA ARG A 3 -22.29 -5.36 -33.46
C ARG A 3 -21.89 -4.52 -32.24
N LYS A 4 -22.84 -4.30 -31.35
CA LYS A 4 -22.62 -3.70 -30.03
C LYS A 4 -22.19 -4.85 -29.12
N ASP A 5 -20.90 -4.98 -28.85
CA ASP A 5 -20.38 -6.03 -27.98
C ASP A 5 -20.85 -5.83 -26.55
N SER A 6 -21.49 -6.87 -26.02
CA SER A 6 -22.09 -6.95 -24.70
C SER A 6 -21.01 -7.12 -23.63
N THR A 7 -20.58 -6.03 -22.98
CA THR A 7 -19.83 -6.13 -21.72
C THR A 7 -20.78 -6.62 -20.62
N SER A 8 -20.81 -7.93 -20.38
CA SER A 8 -21.50 -8.50 -19.23
C SER A 8 -20.68 -8.16 -17.98
N VAL A 9 -21.00 -7.04 -17.34
CA VAL A 9 -20.46 -6.73 -16.02
C VAL A 9 -21.17 -7.68 -15.06
N GLN A 10 -20.48 -8.73 -14.61
CA GLN A 10 -20.99 -9.55 -13.53
C GLN A 10 -21.16 -8.66 -12.30
N ASN A 11 -22.40 -8.49 -11.84
CA ASN A 11 -22.66 -7.82 -10.58
C ASN A 11 -22.01 -8.65 -9.47
N LEU A 12 -20.82 -8.23 -9.03
CA LEU A 12 -20.18 -8.78 -7.84
C LEU A 12 -21.13 -8.51 -6.66
N ALA A 13 -21.65 -9.58 -6.05
CA ALA A 13 -22.44 -9.45 -4.83
C ALA A 13 -21.57 -8.89 -3.71
N PHE A 14 -22.06 -7.87 -3.00
CA PHE A 14 -21.41 -7.43 -1.78
C PHE A 14 -21.48 -8.56 -0.74
N ALA A 15 -20.35 -8.87 -0.10
CA ALA A 15 -20.26 -9.93 0.90
C ALA A 15 -21.30 -9.74 2.02
N ALA A 16 -21.97 -10.83 2.43
CA ALA A 16 -22.92 -10.82 3.53
C ALA A 16 -22.20 -11.09 4.86
N GLY A 17 -22.17 -10.10 5.76
CA GLY A 17 -21.54 -10.20 7.09
C GLY A 17 -20.24 -9.40 7.21
N ALA A 18 -19.89 -9.03 8.45
CA ALA A 18 -18.74 -8.16 8.74
C ALA A 18 -17.40 -8.82 8.40
N GLU A 19 -17.20 -10.07 8.83
CA GLU A 19 -15.95 -10.82 8.60
C GLU A 19 -15.71 -11.07 7.12
N ALA A 20 -16.73 -11.56 6.40
CA ALA A 20 -16.66 -11.74 4.95
C ALA A 20 -16.43 -10.42 4.19
N THR A 21 -16.92 -9.30 4.73
CA THR A 21 -16.65 -7.97 4.17
C THR A 21 -15.20 -7.56 4.39
N LEU A 22 -14.65 -7.78 5.58
CA LEU A 22 -13.25 -7.49 5.88
C LEU A 22 -12.30 -8.32 5.04
N GLU A 23 -12.52 -9.63 4.94
CA GLU A 23 -11.68 -10.51 4.12
C GLU A 23 -11.70 -10.10 2.64
N ARG A 24 -12.87 -9.67 2.14
CA ARG A 24 -13.01 -9.15 0.77
C ARG A 24 -12.29 -7.80 0.55
N LEU A 25 -12.31 -6.91 1.54
CA LEU A 25 -11.68 -5.57 1.44
C LEU A 25 -10.17 -5.60 1.74
N PHE A 26 -9.74 -6.56 2.57
CA PHE A 26 -8.38 -6.70 3.07
C PHE A 26 -7.87 -8.14 2.89
N PRO A 27 -7.78 -8.63 1.64
CA PRO A 27 -7.23 -9.96 1.39
C PRO A 27 -5.77 -10.03 1.85
N LYS A 28 -5.29 -11.24 2.14
CA LYS A 28 -3.86 -11.45 2.41
C LYS A 28 -3.05 -11.22 1.12
N MET A 29 -2.03 -10.37 1.21
CA MET A 29 -1.17 -9.97 0.10
C MET A 29 0.29 -10.16 0.51
N GLU A 30 1.04 -11.05 -0.16
CA GLU A 30 2.42 -11.40 0.25
C GLU A 30 3.45 -10.31 -0.08
N GLU A 31 3.16 -9.45 -1.06
CA GLU A 31 4.06 -8.38 -1.50
C GLU A 31 3.44 -7.01 -1.20
N SER A 32 3.14 -6.78 0.07
CA SER A 32 2.59 -5.51 0.51
C SER A 32 3.11 -5.08 1.88
N SER A 33 3.01 -3.78 2.12
CA SER A 33 3.30 -3.14 3.40
C SER A 33 2.19 -2.15 3.72
N THR A 34 2.12 -1.80 5.00
CA THR A 34 1.12 -0.89 5.55
C THR A 34 1.81 0.38 6.04
N LEU A 35 1.19 1.53 5.78
CA LEU A 35 1.61 2.82 6.29
C LEU A 35 0.43 3.49 7.00
N VAL A 36 0.70 4.20 8.08
CA VAL A 36 -0.26 5.07 8.74
C VAL A 36 0.25 6.50 8.62
N LEU A 37 -0.57 7.37 8.03
CA LEU A 37 -0.28 8.78 7.90
C LEU A 37 -1.30 9.63 8.66
N THR A 38 -0.88 10.85 8.96
CA THR A 38 -1.77 11.90 9.44
C THR A 38 -1.53 13.23 8.72
N CYS A 39 -2.58 14.04 8.65
CA CYS A 39 -2.53 15.41 8.16
C CYS A 39 -3.65 16.24 8.78
N ARG A 40 -3.64 17.56 8.57
CA ARG A 40 -4.79 18.40 8.92
C ARG A 40 -5.97 18.06 8.02
N ARG A 41 -7.20 18.21 8.53
CA ARG A 41 -8.42 17.95 7.75
C ARG A 41 -8.48 18.71 6.42
N GLY A 42 -8.01 19.96 6.38
CA GLY A 42 -7.97 20.76 5.15
C GLY A 42 -6.90 20.34 4.13
N ASP A 43 -5.89 19.57 4.58
CA ASP A 43 -4.79 19.12 3.73
C ASP A 43 -5.03 17.71 3.16
N TYR A 44 -6.08 17.02 3.63
CA TYR A 44 -6.42 15.68 3.16
C TYR A 44 -6.82 15.70 1.69
N SER A 45 -6.14 14.88 0.89
CA SER A 45 -6.45 14.67 -0.52
C SER A 45 -6.05 13.25 -0.93
N ALA A 46 -7.05 12.39 -1.12
CA ALA A 46 -6.84 11.01 -1.55
C ALA A 46 -6.06 10.92 -2.87
N SER A 47 -6.30 11.83 -3.81
CA SER A 47 -5.57 11.89 -5.08
C SER A 47 -4.11 12.29 -4.91
N ARG A 48 -3.79 13.23 -4.00
CA ARG A 48 -2.39 13.58 -3.69
C ARG A 48 -1.68 12.44 -2.97
N ILE A 49 -2.36 11.74 -2.07
CA ILE A 49 -1.84 10.55 -1.39
C ILE A 49 -1.51 9.47 -2.42
N ALA A 50 -2.45 9.14 -3.29
CA ALA A 50 -2.23 8.16 -4.36
C ALA A 50 -1.06 8.58 -5.24
N ARG A 51 -1.00 9.86 -5.66
CA ARG A 51 0.12 10.36 -6.47
C ARG A 51 1.47 10.22 -5.77
N ALA A 52 1.56 10.54 -4.48
CA ALA A 52 2.80 10.42 -3.72
C ALA A 52 3.27 8.95 -3.62
N VAL A 53 2.33 8.01 -3.48
CA VAL A 53 2.63 6.57 -3.48
C VAL A 53 3.15 6.11 -4.85
N GLU A 54 2.47 6.49 -5.93
CA GLU A 54 2.88 6.10 -7.30
C GLU A 54 4.20 6.78 -7.74
N ASP A 55 4.51 7.97 -7.24
CA ASP A 55 5.81 8.64 -7.48
C ASP A 55 6.99 7.90 -6.80
N ALA A 56 6.72 6.94 -5.91
CA ALA A 56 7.71 6.04 -5.32
C ALA A 56 7.75 4.67 -6.02
N ASP A 57 7.20 4.57 -7.23
CA ASP A 57 7.08 3.34 -8.02
C ASP A 57 6.26 2.22 -7.34
N ALA A 58 5.39 2.58 -6.38
CA ALA A 58 4.51 1.66 -5.68
C ALA A 58 3.03 1.87 -6.05
N HIS A 59 2.22 0.81 -6.04
CA HIS A 59 0.77 0.93 -6.25
C HIS A 59 0.01 1.07 -4.93
N LEU A 60 -0.95 1.99 -4.89
CA LEU A 60 -1.87 2.12 -3.76
C LEU A 60 -2.98 1.06 -3.82
N LEU A 61 -2.98 0.12 -2.88
CA LEU A 61 -3.91 -1.02 -2.83
C LEU A 61 -5.13 -0.77 -1.96
N ASN A 62 -4.94 -0.11 -0.81
CA ASN A 62 -6.00 0.31 0.10
C ASN A 62 -5.69 1.70 0.65
N LEU A 63 -6.74 2.49 0.89
CA LEU A 63 -6.68 3.76 1.60
C LEU A 63 -7.94 3.87 2.46
N ASN A 64 -7.77 3.89 3.77
CA ASN A 64 -8.87 3.95 4.72
C ASN A 64 -8.64 5.09 5.70
N VAL A 65 -9.60 6.01 5.80
CA VAL A 65 -9.63 6.95 6.93
C VAL A 65 -10.13 6.19 8.15
N THR A 66 -9.36 6.17 9.23
CA THR A 66 -9.67 5.37 10.43
C THR A 66 -10.45 6.18 11.46
N ALA A 67 -11.07 5.47 12.41
CA ALA A 67 -11.79 6.07 13.53
C ALA A 67 -10.89 6.90 14.46
N ASP A 68 -9.56 6.75 14.38
CA ASP A 68 -8.60 7.58 15.12
C ASP A 68 -8.71 9.07 14.74
N SER A 69 -9.24 9.35 13.53
CA SER A 69 -9.57 10.69 13.07
C SER A 69 -10.65 11.39 13.92
N GLU A 70 -11.51 10.63 14.60
CA GLU A 70 -12.53 11.18 15.51
C GLU A 70 -11.94 11.60 16.86
N ARG A 71 -10.85 10.94 17.28
CA ARG A 71 -10.11 11.29 18.51
C ARG A 71 -9.20 12.50 18.32
N SER A 72 -8.90 12.85 17.07
CA SER A 72 -8.05 13.99 16.73
C SER A 72 -8.90 15.18 16.26
N ASP A 73 -8.95 16.23 17.08
CA ASP A 73 -9.90 17.36 16.94
C ASP A 73 -9.74 18.19 15.64
N SER A 74 -8.71 17.90 14.82
CA SER A 74 -8.45 18.59 13.56
C SER A 74 -7.63 17.81 12.53
N ARG A 75 -7.34 16.54 12.80
CA ARG A 75 -6.51 15.71 11.94
C ARG A 75 -7.32 14.58 11.29
N ILE A 76 -6.79 14.10 10.18
CA ILE A 76 -7.18 12.85 9.56
C ILE A 76 -6.07 11.85 9.83
N VAL A 77 -6.45 10.64 10.19
CA VAL A 77 -5.56 9.47 10.24
C VAL A 77 -6.02 8.52 9.16
N ALA A 78 -5.10 8.13 8.28
CA ALA A 78 -5.38 7.22 7.20
C ALA A 78 -4.37 6.07 7.20
N GLU A 79 -4.87 4.86 7.01
CA GLU A 79 -4.10 3.64 6.84
C GLU A 79 -4.09 3.25 5.37
N LEU A 80 -2.90 2.92 4.87
CA LEU A 80 -2.62 2.63 3.47
C LEU A 80 -2.01 1.25 3.38
N ARG A 81 -2.36 0.51 2.34
CA ARG A 81 -1.62 -0.68 1.90
C ARG A 81 -1.03 -0.41 0.52
N ILE A 82 0.24 -0.74 0.31
CA ILE A 82 0.93 -0.51 -0.96
C ILE A 82 1.61 -1.78 -1.49
N SER A 83 1.85 -1.85 -2.81
CA SER A 83 2.37 -3.04 -3.51
C SER A 83 3.89 -3.23 -3.39
N HIS A 84 4.46 -2.92 -2.22
CA HIS A 84 5.88 -3.07 -1.91
C HIS A 84 6.03 -3.65 -0.51
N ARG A 85 7.00 -4.54 -0.30
CA ARG A 85 7.32 -5.07 1.04
C ARG A 85 8.03 -4.05 1.93
N ASP A 86 8.83 -3.18 1.32
CA ASP A 86 9.50 -2.07 2.00
C ASP A 86 8.73 -0.75 1.74
N PRO A 87 8.14 -0.12 2.77
CA PRO A 87 7.40 1.13 2.63
C PRO A 87 8.27 2.39 2.61
N GLU A 88 9.58 2.31 2.83
CA GLU A 88 10.47 3.47 3.05
C GLU A 88 10.48 4.49 1.90
N ALA A 89 10.45 4.03 0.64
CA ALA A 89 10.42 4.92 -0.52
C ALA A 89 9.10 5.71 -0.59
N ALA A 90 7.97 5.04 -0.34
CA ALA A 90 6.64 5.64 -0.33
C ALA A 90 6.46 6.58 0.88
N ALA A 91 6.97 6.21 2.05
CA ALA A 91 6.96 7.03 3.25
C ALA A 91 7.65 8.39 3.00
N ARG A 92 8.88 8.35 2.49
CA ARG A 92 9.63 9.57 2.12
C ARG A 92 8.91 10.40 1.05
N SER A 93 8.23 9.76 0.11
CA SER A 93 7.44 10.47 -0.90
C SER A 93 6.23 11.19 -0.30
N LEU A 94 5.48 10.52 0.58
CA LEU A 94 4.35 11.10 1.31
C LEU A 94 4.78 12.30 2.16
N GLU A 95 5.93 12.20 2.84
CA GLU A 95 6.49 13.32 3.61
C GLU A 95 6.84 14.52 2.74
N ARG A 96 7.46 14.31 1.56
CA ARG A 96 7.71 15.40 0.59
C ARG A 96 6.44 16.09 0.13
N TYR A 97 5.32 15.34 0.07
CA TYR A 97 4.01 15.88 -0.28
C TYR A 97 3.32 16.61 0.89
N GLY A 98 3.91 16.60 2.09
CA GLY A 98 3.43 17.30 3.27
C GLY A 98 2.55 16.45 4.21
N PHE A 99 2.53 15.13 4.05
CA PHE A 99 1.90 14.21 4.99
C PHE A 99 2.87 13.81 6.10
N GLU A 100 2.37 13.49 7.28
CA GLU A 100 3.18 13.03 8.42
C GLU A 100 3.00 11.52 8.57
N ILE A 101 4.10 10.75 8.58
CA ILE A 101 4.05 9.30 8.78
C ILE A 101 4.14 8.99 10.27
N ILE A 102 3.17 8.23 10.78
CA ILE A 102 3.05 7.87 12.20
C ILE A 102 3.11 6.36 12.46
N GLY A 103 3.13 5.54 11.40
CA GLY A 103 3.28 4.10 11.49
C GLY A 103 3.74 3.49 10.17
N LEU A 104 4.58 2.47 10.26
CA LEU A 104 5.08 1.68 9.14
C LEU A 104 5.12 0.22 9.57
N GLU A 105 4.56 -0.66 8.73
CA GLU A 105 4.63 -2.11 8.92
C GLU A 105 4.98 -2.76 7.57
N GLY A 106 6.19 -3.32 7.48
CA GLY A 106 6.69 -3.95 6.26
C GLY A 106 7.95 -4.77 6.55
N SER A 107 8.28 -5.68 5.65
CA SER A 107 9.47 -6.53 5.78
C SER A 107 10.66 -5.92 5.04
N ALA A 108 11.17 -4.78 5.52
CA ALA A 108 12.37 -4.17 4.93
C ALA A 108 13.65 -5.02 5.16
N TYR A 109 13.67 -5.90 6.18
CA TYR A 109 14.90 -6.55 6.66
C TYR A 109 14.84 -8.08 6.84
N ALA A 110 13.70 -8.73 6.60
CA ALA A 110 13.56 -10.17 6.91
C ALA A 110 14.03 -11.10 5.77
N ASP A 111 13.90 -10.68 4.50
CA ASP A 111 14.25 -11.51 3.33
C ASP A 111 15.56 -11.08 2.65
N ASP A 112 15.97 -9.81 2.82
CA ASP A 112 17.07 -9.21 2.04
C ASP A 112 18.43 -9.84 2.37
N ASP A 113 18.76 -10.08 3.64
CA ASP A 113 20.08 -10.65 3.99
C ASP A 113 20.24 -12.10 3.47
N SER A 114 19.15 -12.87 3.38
CA SER A 114 19.19 -14.25 2.87
C SER A 114 19.22 -14.31 1.35
N LEU A 115 18.43 -13.46 0.67
CA LEU A 115 18.40 -13.37 -0.78
C LEU A 115 19.68 -12.73 -1.32
N MET A 116 20.18 -11.65 -0.69
CA MET A 116 21.44 -11.01 -1.04
C MET A 116 22.63 -11.95 -0.82
N ARG A 117 22.64 -12.74 0.26
CA ARG A 117 23.64 -13.81 0.43
C ARG A 117 23.55 -14.85 -0.68
N SER A 118 22.35 -15.31 -1.03
CA SER A 118 22.19 -16.32 -2.10
C SER A 118 22.68 -15.80 -3.45
N ARG A 119 22.40 -14.53 -3.79
CA ARG A 119 22.87 -13.87 -5.02
C ARG A 119 24.38 -13.65 -5.02
N TYR A 120 24.94 -13.26 -3.88
CA TYR A 120 26.39 -13.13 -3.69
C TYR A 120 27.10 -14.48 -3.85
N ASP A 121 26.58 -15.54 -3.25
CA ASP A 121 27.13 -16.91 -3.35
C ASP A 121 27.00 -17.47 -4.77
N GLU A 122 25.91 -17.17 -5.47
CA GLU A 122 25.71 -17.53 -6.87
C GLU A 122 26.71 -16.79 -7.78
N LEU A 123 26.89 -15.49 -7.58
CA LEU A 123 27.87 -14.67 -8.31
C LEU A 123 29.30 -15.16 -8.08
N MET A 124 29.67 -15.44 -6.82
CA MET A 124 31.01 -15.94 -6.48
C MET A 124 31.30 -17.30 -7.13
N ARG A 125 30.28 -18.16 -7.27
CA ARG A 125 30.40 -19.44 -7.97
C ARG A 125 30.63 -19.29 -9.47
N TYR A 126 30.06 -18.26 -10.09
CA TYR A 126 30.32 -17.93 -11.49
C TYR A 126 31.69 -17.28 -11.71
N LEU A 127 32.20 -16.56 -10.71
CA LEU A 127 33.52 -15.91 -10.75
C LEU A 127 34.68 -16.87 -10.42
N GLN A 128 34.39 -17.97 -9.72
CA GLN A 128 35.35 -19.04 -9.46
C GLN A 128 35.43 -20.01 -10.65
N ILE A 129 36.22 -19.62 -11.65
CA ILE A 129 37.02 -20.55 -12.47
C ILE A 129 38.37 -20.73 -11.77
#